data_AF-A0A9R1UIL7-F1
#
_entry.id   AF-A0A9R1UIL7-F1
#
_cell.length_a   1.000
_cell.length_b   1.000
_cell.length_c   1.000
_cell.angle_alpha   90.00
_cell.angle_beta   90.00
_cell.angle_gamma   90.00
#
_symmetry.space_group_name_H-M   'P 1'
#
loop_
_entity.id
_entity.type
_entity.pdbx_description
1 polymer ?
#
loop_
_entity_poly.entity_id
_entity_poly.type
_entity_poly.pdbx_seq_one_letter_code
_entity_poly.pdbx_strand_id
1 'polypeptide(L)'
;MLLPVGTNIALRKMIEKRLLVKCCKGECAFRLWASWMSDKTRFQIKSLKSDHKCERYKNLGSMVTYVWIWNHYTREFLLRQKMSVRKLRTTMSLKFGIHVSVGQCRRAKKYALQLVDGTLAEHFTKLWLDA
;
A
#
# COMPACT_ATOMS: atom_id res chain seq x y z
N MET A 1 6.90 -12.88 2.47
CA MET A 1 6.25 -13.11 1.17
C MET A 1 5.48 -11.85 0.80
N LEU A 2 6.08 -10.98 -0.02
CA LEU A 2 5.46 -9.71 -0.43
C LEU A 2 4.36 -10.06 -1.44
N LEU A 3 3.10 -9.79 -1.11
CA LEU A 3 2.03 -9.86 -2.12
C LEU A 3 2.36 -8.84 -3.22
N PRO A 4 2.32 -9.24 -4.51
CA PRO A 4 2.60 -8.33 -5.59
C PRO A 4 1.55 -7.22 -5.58
N VAL A 5 2.01 -5.99 -5.34
CA VAL A 5 1.18 -4.79 -5.31
C VAL A 5 0.35 -4.73 -6.61
N GLY A 6 -0.98 -4.67 -6.49
CA GLY A 6 -1.89 -4.47 -7.63
C GLY A 6 -2.99 -5.52 -7.84
N THR A 7 -3.08 -6.53 -6.98
CA THR A 7 -4.24 -7.44 -6.92
C THR A 7 -5.28 -6.90 -5.94
N ASN A 8 -6.45 -6.52 -6.46
CA ASN A 8 -7.60 -6.19 -5.61
C ASN A 8 -8.24 -7.52 -5.14
N ILE A 9 -8.11 -7.78 -3.85
CA ILE A 9 -8.52 -9.02 -3.22
C ILE A 9 -9.59 -8.67 -2.19
N ALA A 10 -10.75 -9.32 -2.26
CA ALA A 10 -11.83 -9.13 -1.31
C ALA A 10 -11.91 -10.33 -0.35
N LEU A 11 -12.09 -10.00 0.93
CA LEU A 11 -12.57 -10.95 1.92
C LEU A 11 -14.04 -11.24 1.61
N ARG A 12 -14.32 -12.44 1.08
CA ARG A 12 -15.69 -12.81 0.73
C ARG A 12 -16.44 -13.46 1.88
N LYS A 13 -15.73 -14.20 2.73
CA LYS A 13 -16.31 -14.82 3.91
C LYS A 13 -15.25 -15.00 4.98
N MET A 14 -15.50 -14.43 6.15
CA MET A 14 -14.77 -14.69 7.38
C MET A 14 -15.78 -15.29 8.35
N ILE A 15 -15.66 -16.59 8.62
CA ILE A 15 -16.32 -17.23 9.76
C ILE A 15 -15.22 -17.41 10.81
N GLU A 16 -15.57 -17.42 12.10
CA GLU A 16 -14.67 -17.47 13.26
C GLU A 16 -13.43 -18.37 13.10
N LYS A 17 -13.54 -19.47 12.33
CA LYS A 17 -12.45 -20.42 12.06
C LYS A 17 -12.00 -20.56 10.60
N ARG A 18 -12.63 -19.86 9.64
CA ARG A 18 -12.43 -20.07 8.20
C ARG A 18 -12.33 -18.75 7.45
N LEU A 19 -11.27 -18.63 6.66
CA LEU A 19 -10.96 -17.49 5.80
C LEU A 19 -11.08 -17.92 4.33
N LEU A 20 -11.97 -17.28 3.58
CA LEU A 20 -12.06 -17.44 2.15
C LEU A 20 -11.82 -16.10 1.45
N VAL A 21 -10.74 -16.10 0.68
CA VAL A 21 -10.26 -14.97 -0.08
C VAL A 21 -10.49 -15.26 -1.56
N LYS A 22 -11.12 -14.33 -2.28
CA LYS A 22 -11.31 -14.42 -3.73
C LYS A 22 -10.91 -13.11 -4.39
N CYS A 23 -10.57 -13.17 -5.66
CA CYS A 23 -10.42 -11.96 -6.46
C CYS A 23 -11.76 -11.23 -6.57
N CYS A 24 -11.71 -9.89 -6.62
CA CYS A 24 -12.90 -9.04 -6.76
C CYS A 24 -13.57 -9.21 -8.15
N LYS A 25 -12.82 -9.63 -9.17
CA LYS A 25 -13.38 -9.94 -10.50
C LYS A 25 -13.95 -11.35 -10.47
N GLY A 26 -15.28 -11.47 -10.63
CA GLY A 26 -16.04 -12.71 -10.39
C GLY A 26 -15.59 -13.94 -11.18
N GLU A 27 -15.03 -13.76 -12.37
CA GLU A 27 -14.55 -14.83 -13.25
C GLU A 27 -13.11 -15.29 -12.96
N CYS A 28 -12.41 -14.62 -12.05
CA CYS A 28 -11.03 -14.97 -11.74
C CYS A 28 -10.98 -16.23 -10.85
N ALA A 29 -10.18 -17.22 -11.29
CA ALA A 29 -9.99 -18.48 -10.59
C ALA A 29 -9.23 -18.35 -9.26
N PHE A 30 -8.62 -17.20 -9.00
CA PHE A 30 -7.86 -16.97 -7.77
C PHE A 30 -8.72 -17.21 -6.52
N ARG A 31 -8.20 -18.07 -5.66
CA ARG A 31 -8.83 -18.44 -4.40
C ARG A 31 -7.77 -18.82 -3.40
N LEU A 32 -7.84 -18.23 -2.21
CA LEU A 32 -7.09 -18.67 -1.05
C LEU A 32 -8.08 -19.12 0.02
N TRP A 33 -7.91 -20.35 0.47
CA TRP A 33 -8.68 -20.92 1.56
C TRP A 33 -7.74 -21.25 2.73
N ALA A 34 -8.06 -20.68 3.88
CA ALA A 34 -7.35 -20.94 5.11
C ALA A 34 -8.33 -21.22 6.26
N SER A 35 -7.88 -21.98 7.24
CA SER A 35 -8.63 -22.19 8.48
C SER A 35 -7.69 -22.24 9.66
N TRP A 36 -8.21 -21.90 10.83
CA TRP A 36 -7.50 -22.15 12.09
C TRP A 36 -7.25 -23.65 12.27
N MET A 37 -6.08 -23.97 12.80
CA MET A 37 -5.75 -25.30 13.31
C MET A 37 -6.53 -25.55 14.59
N SER A 38 -6.68 -26.81 15.00
CA SER A 38 -7.44 -27.20 16.21
C SER A 38 -6.89 -26.53 17.48
N ASP A 39 -5.58 -26.26 17.50
CA ASP A 39 -4.85 -25.58 18.57
C ASP A 39 -5.14 -24.06 18.65
N LYS A 40 -5.84 -23.46 17.67
CA LYS A 40 -6.15 -22.02 17.57
C LYS A 40 -4.95 -21.08 17.66
N THR A 41 -3.72 -21.58 17.64
CA THR A 41 -2.50 -20.77 17.69
C THR A 41 -1.96 -20.49 16.30
N ARG A 42 -2.33 -21.33 15.32
CA ARG A 42 -1.84 -21.24 13.95
C ARG A 42 -3.00 -21.29 12.96
N PHE A 43 -2.86 -20.59 11.85
CA PHE A 43 -3.74 -20.74 10.70
C PHE A 43 -3.03 -21.56 9.62
N GLN A 44 -3.76 -22.47 8.98
CA GLN A 44 -3.26 -23.30 7.89
C GLN A 44 -3.87 -22.84 6.57
N ILE A 45 -3.02 -22.60 5.58
CA ILE A 45 -3.45 -22.46 4.19
C ILE A 45 -3.75 -23.85 3.65
N LYS A 46 -5.02 -24.12 3.34
CA LYS A 46 -5.48 -25.42 2.86
C LYS A 46 -5.48 -25.53 1.35
N SER A 47 -5.72 -24.42 0.67
CA SER A 47 -5.69 -24.38 -0.79
C SER A 47 -5.35 -22.97 -1.26
N LEU A 48 -4.45 -22.91 -2.25
CA LEU A 48 -4.08 -21.69 -2.94
C LEU A 48 -4.15 -21.96 -4.44
N LYS A 49 -5.11 -21.32 -5.11
CA LYS A 49 -5.09 -21.16 -6.56
C LYS A 49 -4.51 -19.79 -6.85
N SER A 50 -3.23 -19.76 -7.23
CA SER A 50 -2.47 -18.54 -7.52
C SER A 50 -2.79 -17.91 -8.87
N ASP A 51 -3.50 -18.63 -9.75
CA ASP A 51 -3.75 -18.18 -11.12
C ASP A 51 -4.69 -16.96 -11.17
N HIS A 52 -4.09 -15.83 -11.52
CA HIS A 52 -4.78 -14.59 -11.83
C HIS A 52 -4.76 -14.36 -13.34
N LYS A 53 -5.90 -14.60 -14.01
CA LYS A 53 -6.13 -14.16 -15.39
C LYS A 53 -6.61 -12.71 -15.49
N CYS A 54 -6.93 -12.09 -14.35
CA CYS A 54 -7.38 -10.71 -14.33
C CYS A 54 -6.22 -9.74 -14.58
N GLU A 55 -6.39 -8.79 -15.51
CA GLU A 55 -5.51 -7.63 -15.61
C GLU A 55 -5.38 -6.96 -14.23
N ARG A 56 -4.12 -6.66 -13.85
CA ARG A 56 -3.78 -5.89 -12.65
C ARG A 56 -4.62 -4.63 -12.64
N TYR A 57 -5.29 -4.36 -11.52
CA TYR A 57 -6.17 -3.21 -11.45
C TYR A 57 -5.32 -1.95 -11.49
N LYS A 58 -5.30 -1.22 -12.60
CA LYS A 58 -4.44 -0.03 -12.74
C LYS A 58 -4.90 1.09 -11.80
N ASN A 59 -6.19 1.17 -11.46
CA ASN A 59 -6.79 2.27 -10.69
C ASN A 59 -7.00 1.92 -9.21
N LEU A 60 -5.95 1.54 -8.47
CA LEU A 60 -6.02 1.16 -7.04
C LEU A 60 -6.27 2.35 -6.09
N GLY A 61 -7.06 3.34 -6.49
CA GLY A 61 -7.17 4.63 -5.79
C GLY A 61 -7.51 4.55 -4.30
N SER A 62 -8.26 3.55 -3.85
CA SER A 62 -8.52 3.30 -2.42
C SER A 62 -7.37 2.61 -1.69
N MET A 63 -6.59 1.77 -2.38
CA MET A 63 -5.47 1.02 -1.82
C MET A 63 -4.17 1.84 -1.80
N VAL A 64 -4.04 2.77 -2.76
CA VAL A 64 -2.89 3.66 -2.92
C VAL A 64 -3.25 4.99 -2.30
N THR A 65 -3.09 5.10 -0.99
CA THR A 65 -3.33 6.35 -0.26
C THR A 65 -2.12 7.28 -0.35
N TYR A 66 -2.31 8.57 -0.10
CA TYR A 66 -1.18 9.52 -0.10
C TYR A 66 -0.13 9.19 0.98
N VAL A 67 -0.55 8.59 2.10
CA VAL A 67 0.33 8.07 3.16
C VAL A 67 1.16 6.89 2.65
N TRP A 68 0.54 5.98 1.89
CA TRP A 68 1.25 4.86 1.27
C TRP A 68 2.33 5.36 0.31
N ILE A 69 2.02 6.37 -0.51
CA ILE A 69 2.98 6.99 -1.42
C ILE A 69 4.16 7.61 -0.65
N TRP A 70 3.87 8.34 0.42
CA TRP A 70 4.91 8.90 1.30
C TRP A 70 5.82 7.81 1.84
N ASN A 71 5.28 6.79 2.51
CA ASN A 71 6.07 5.72 3.14
C ASN A 71 7.01 4.99 2.17
N HIS A 72 6.59 4.82 0.92
CA HIS A 72 7.42 4.19 -0.10
C HIS A 72 8.49 5.10 -0.70
N TYR A 73 8.31 6.42 -0.58
CA TYR A 73 9.20 7.43 -1.15
C TYR A 73 9.82 8.37 -0.11
N THR A 74 9.70 8.07 1.19
CA THR A 74 10.17 8.93 2.30
C THR A 74 11.60 9.41 2.05
N ARG A 75 12.50 8.46 1.78
CA ARG A 75 13.92 8.75 1.51
C ARG A 75 14.11 9.60 0.26
N GLU A 76 13.34 9.35 -0.80
CA GLU A 76 13.45 10.10 -2.04
C GLU A 76 12.89 11.52 -1.91
N PHE A 77 11.85 11.72 -1.09
CA PHE A 77 11.34 13.05 -0.75
C PHE A 77 12.32 13.83 0.12
N LEU A 78 12.97 13.18 1.09
CA LEU A 78 13.99 13.79 1.95
C LEU A 78 15.24 14.18 1.16
N LEU A 79 15.75 13.28 0.31
CA LEU A 79 17.00 13.50 -0.45
C LEU A 79 16.79 14.36 -1.71
N ARG A 80 15.61 14.32 -2.32
CA ARG A 80 15.31 15.00 -3.60
C ARG A 80 14.06 15.87 -3.45
N GLN A 81 14.21 16.97 -2.70
CA GLN A 81 13.17 17.98 -2.48
C GLN A 81 12.53 18.51 -3.79
N LYS A 82 13.24 18.40 -4.92
CA LYS A 82 12.80 18.83 -6.26
C LYS A 82 11.97 17.82 -7.06
N MET A 83 11.57 16.66 -6.52
CA MET A 83 10.76 15.72 -7.31
C MET A 83 9.42 16.37 -7.73
N SER A 84 9.16 16.42 -9.03
CA SER A 84 7.90 16.95 -9.57
C SER A 84 6.78 15.91 -9.45
N VAL A 85 5.54 16.38 -9.31
CA VAL A 85 4.34 15.51 -9.24
C VAL A 85 4.23 14.61 -10.48
N ARG A 86 4.57 15.13 -11.66
CA ARG A 86 4.58 14.37 -12.92
C ARG A 86 5.62 13.26 -12.88
N LYS A 87 6.84 13.55 -12.40
CA LYS A 87 7.91 12.57 -12.27
C LYS A 87 7.54 11.49 -11.25
N LEU A 88 7.00 11.86 -10.10
CA LEU A 88 6.50 10.92 -9.09
C LEU A 88 5.46 9.96 -9.69
N ARG A 89 4.48 10.48 -10.41
CA ARG A 89 3.45 9.66 -11.08
C ARG A 89 4.08 8.66 -12.07
N THR A 90 5.01 9.12 -12.89
CA THR A 90 5.72 8.24 -13.85
C THR A 90 6.53 7.17 -13.13
N THR A 91 7.30 7.53 -12.09
CA THR A 91 8.09 6.57 -11.30
C THR A 91 7.20 5.53 -10.64
N MET A 92 6.06 5.93 -10.08
CA MET A 92 5.09 5.00 -9.49
C MET A 92 4.50 4.03 -10.52
N SER A 93 4.18 4.53 -11.72
CA SER A 93 3.67 3.71 -12.81
C SER A 93 4.71 2.70 -13.30
N LEU A 94 5.98 3.11 -13.45
CA LEU A 94 7.06 2.22 -13.86
C LEU A 94 7.41 1.18 -12.79
N LYS A 95 7.52 1.59 -11.52
CA LYS A 95 7.97 0.74 -10.43
C LYS A 95 6.91 -0.26 -9.96
N PHE A 96 5.64 0.15 -9.95
CA PHE A 96 4.56 -0.65 -9.39
C PHE A 96 3.51 -1.08 -10.43
N GLY A 97 3.53 -0.54 -11.65
CA GLY A 97 2.51 -0.84 -12.66
C GLY A 97 1.14 -0.23 -12.35
N ILE A 98 1.10 0.83 -11.53
CA ILE A 98 -0.14 1.42 -11.00
C ILE A 98 -0.38 2.80 -11.60
N HIS A 99 -1.63 3.11 -11.91
CA HIS A 99 -2.06 4.45 -12.26
C HIS A 99 -2.45 5.23 -11.00
N VAL A 100 -1.73 6.33 -10.78
CA VAL A 100 -1.91 7.19 -9.60
C VAL A 100 -2.44 8.54 -10.05
N SER A 101 -3.47 9.04 -9.38
CA SER A 101 -4.03 10.34 -9.75
C SER A 101 -3.08 11.48 -9.39
N VAL A 102 -3.10 12.55 -10.18
CA VAL A 102 -2.30 13.75 -9.90
C VAL A 102 -2.62 14.33 -8.51
N GLY A 103 -3.89 14.27 -8.10
CA GLY A 103 -4.33 14.71 -6.78
C GLY A 103 -3.74 13.87 -5.63
N GLN A 104 -3.58 12.56 -5.80
CA GLN A 104 -2.90 11.72 -4.81
C GLN A 104 -1.42 12.04 -4.71
N CYS A 105 -0.73 12.20 -5.84
CA CYS A 105 0.67 12.62 -5.84
C CYS A 105 0.88 14.01 -5.23
N ARG A 106 -0.02 14.97 -5.48
CA ARG A 106 0.00 16.31 -4.85
C ARG A 106 -0.16 16.22 -3.33
N ARG A 107 -1.16 15.46 -2.85
CA ARG A 107 -1.41 15.26 -1.41
C ARG A 107 -0.23 14.56 -0.74
N ALA A 108 0.37 13.55 -1.37
CA ALA A 108 1.54 12.86 -0.85
C ALA A 108 2.73 13.81 -0.70
N LYS A 109 2.97 14.66 -1.71
CA LYS A 109 4.02 15.69 -1.63
C LYS A 109 3.75 16.73 -0.55
N LYS A 110 2.51 17.20 -0.41
CA LYS A 110 2.13 18.13 0.67
C LYS A 110 2.36 17.52 2.05
N TYR A 111 1.91 16.27 2.23
CA TYR A 111 2.07 15.51 3.47
C TYR A 111 3.55 15.31 3.83
N ALA A 112 4.38 14.96 2.83
CA ALA A 112 5.82 14.84 2.99
C ALA A 112 6.47 16.11 3.53
N LEU A 113 6.14 17.27 2.94
CA LEU A 113 6.68 18.56 3.39
C LEU A 113 6.25 18.89 4.82
N GLN A 114 4.97 18.70 5.14
CA GLN A 114 4.44 18.95 6.49
C GLN A 114 5.13 18.08 7.55
N LEU A 115 5.42 16.82 7.26
CA LEU A 115 6.15 15.95 8.20
C LEU A 115 7.59 16.41 8.41
N VAL A 116 8.27 16.82 7.34
CA VAL A 116 9.66 17.30 7.43
C VAL A 116 9.71 18.60 8.24
N ASP A 117 8.81 19.55 7.94
CA ASP A 117 8.74 20.83 8.65
C ASP A 117 8.38 20.64 10.13
N GLY A 118 7.42 19.75 10.43
CA GLY A 118 7.05 19.39 11.80
C GLY A 118 8.20 18.74 12.58
N THR A 119 8.92 17.82 11.94
CA THR A 119 10.11 17.18 12.53
C THR A 119 11.21 18.20 12.82
N LEU A 120 11.42 19.17 11.93
CA LEU A 120 12.36 20.27 12.13
C LEU A 120 11.95 21.13 13.33
N ALA A 121 10.68 21.54 13.39
CA ALA A 121 10.15 22.35 14.48
C ALA A 121 10.35 21.66 15.83
N GLU A 122 9.98 20.38 15.96
CA GLU A 122 10.18 19.58 17.17
C GLU A 122 11.65 19.47 17.58
N HIS A 123 12.55 19.31 16.60
CA HIS A 123 13.98 19.24 16.85
C HIS A 123 14.53 20.56 17.40
N PHE A 124 14.15 21.69 16.79
CA PHE A 124 14.53 23.01 17.30
C PHE A 124 13.95 23.27 18.68
N THR A 125 12.67 22.98 18.93
CA THR A 125 12.06 23.19 20.25
C THR A 125 12.83 22.50 21.37
N LYS A 126 13.40 21.31 21.13
CA LYS A 126 14.26 20.63 22.12
C LYS A 126 15.57 21.37 22.36
N LEU A 127 16.25 21.83 21.31
CA LEU A 127 17.48 22.60 21.43
C LEU A 127 17.29 23.91 22.22
N TRP A 128 16.12 24.54 22.12
CA TRP A 128 15.80 25.79 22.82
C TRP A 128 15.25 25.60 24.24
N LEU A 129 14.79 24.40 24.61
CA LEU A 129 14.33 24.09 25.97
C LEU A 129 15.46 23.57 26.86
N ASP A 130 16.58 23.12 26.26
CA ASP A 130 17.78 22.64 26.96
C ASP A 130 18.87 23.74 27.09
N ALA A 131 18.55 25.00 26.76
CA ALA A 131 19.42 26.18 26.84
C ALA A 131 18.88 27.19 27.87
#